data_AF-A0A0W8F788-F1
#
_entry.id   AF-A0A0W8F788-F1
#
_cell.length_a   1.000
_cell.length_b   1.000
_cell.length_c   1.000
_cell.angle_alpha   90.00
_cell.angle_beta   90.00
_cell.angle_gamma   90.00
#
_symmetry.space_group_name_H-M   'P 1'
#
loop_
_entity.id
_entity.type
_entity.pdbx_description
1 polymer ?
#
loop_
_entity_poly.entity_id
_entity_poly.type
_entity_poly.pdbx_seq_one_letter_code
_entity_poly.pdbx_strand_id
1 'polypeptide(L)'
;MEIGKLREECRELRDDLKQKKIVLEKYESELKRYRSEAFLEDKFEGARKFNKEIIAILKRSGVIDSYRLLDELGIDLNEADLVKAISRQLEDLEAFGIVTSTQRGWKWVG
;
A
#
# COMPACT_ATOMS: atom_id res chain seq x y z
N MET A 1 -46.82 6.97 -15.55
CA MET A 1 -45.66 7.45 -16.32
C MET A 1 -44.41 6.75 -15.82
N GLU A 2 -43.95 5.74 -16.56
CA GLU A 2 -42.76 4.94 -16.26
C GLU A 2 -41.47 5.76 -16.32
N ILE A 3 -41.40 6.73 -17.23
CA ILE A 3 -40.28 7.68 -17.37
C ILE A 3 -40.05 8.53 -16.12
N GLY A 4 -41.12 8.88 -15.39
CA GLY A 4 -41.03 9.65 -14.14
C GLY A 4 -40.39 8.84 -13.03
N LYS A 5 -40.83 7.59 -12.85
CA LYS A 5 -40.25 6.65 -11.86
C LYS A 5 -38.79 6.35 -12.16
N LEU A 6 -38.44 6.08 -13.42
CA LEU A 6 -37.06 5.80 -13.82
C LEU A 6 -36.13 7.01 -13.57
N ARG A 7 -36.63 8.25 -13.70
CA ARG A 7 -35.87 9.47 -13.39
C ARG A 7 -35.66 9.68 -11.89
N GLU A 8 -36.65 9.35 -11.08
CA GLU A 8 -36.55 9.37 -9.61
C GLU A 8 -35.49 8.36 -9.14
N GLU A 9 -35.60 7.12 -9.60
CA GLU A 9 -34.70 6.02 -9.26
C GLU A 9 -33.25 6.31 -9.71
N CYS A 10 -33.08 6.88 -10.92
CA CYS A 10 -31.76 7.34 -11.39
C CYS A 10 -31.15 8.46 -10.53
N ARG A 11 -31.97 9.26 -9.84
CA ARG A 11 -31.50 10.31 -8.95
C ARG A 11 -31.09 9.72 -7.61
N GLU A 12 -31.94 8.88 -7.02
CA GLU A 12 -31.66 8.18 -5.76
C GLU A 12 -30.38 7.33 -5.86
N LEU A 13 -30.23 6.57 -6.94
CA LEU A 13 -29.01 5.77 -7.18
C LEU A 13 -27.75 6.62 -7.30
N ARG A 14 -27.85 7.84 -7.87
CA ARG A 14 -26.70 8.75 -7.95
C ARG A 14 -26.34 9.33 -6.59
N ASP A 15 -27.34 9.68 -5.79
CA ASP A 15 -27.14 10.23 -4.46
C ASP A 15 -26.54 9.18 -3.50
N ASP A 16 -27.04 7.94 -3.55
CA ASP A 16 -26.48 6.80 -2.80
C ASP A 16 -25.03 6.51 -3.22
N LEU A 17 -24.75 6.51 -4.53
CA LEU A 17 -23.41 6.31 -5.05
C LEU A 17 -22.44 7.43 -4.62
N LYS A 18 -22.93 8.68 -4.51
CA LYS A 18 -22.14 9.80 -3.99
C LYS A 18 -21.84 9.65 -2.50
N GLN A 19 -22.82 9.26 -1.68
CA GLN A 19 -22.60 9.00 -0.25
C GLN A 19 -21.62 7.86 -0.01
N LYS A 20 -21.75 6.75 -0.75
CA LYS A 20 -20.84 5.61 -0.65
C LYS A 20 -19.39 5.98 -0.98
N LYS A 21 -19.18 6.83 -2.00
CA LYS A 21 -17.84 7.34 -2.33
C LYS A 21 -17.22 8.16 -1.19
N ILE A 22 -17.97 9.07 -0.58
CA ILE A 22 -17.47 9.88 0.54
C ILE A 22 -17.07 9.00 1.73
N VAL A 23 -17.87 7.98 2.02
CA VAL A 23 -17.57 7.02 3.11
C VAL A 23 -16.32 6.19 2.78
N LEU A 24 -16.17 5.74 1.53
CA LEU A 24 -14.96 5.06 1.06
C LEU A 24 -13.71 5.94 1.20
N GLU A 25 -13.75 7.19 0.73
CA GLU A 25 -12.63 8.12 0.84
C GLU A 25 -12.21 8.37 2.30
N LYS A 26 -13.20 8.43 3.21
CA LYS A 26 -12.94 8.55 4.64
C LYS A 26 -12.26 7.31 5.21
N TYR A 27 -12.75 6.12 4.87
CA TYR A 27 -12.12 4.87 5.29
C TYR A 27 -10.72 4.68 4.70
N GLU A 28 -10.49 5.07 3.45
CA GLU A 28 -9.15 5.07 2.84
C GLU A 28 -8.20 6.02 3.59
N SER A 29 -8.69 7.19 4.00
CA SER A 29 -7.92 8.17 4.77
C SER A 29 -7.59 7.65 6.18
N GLU A 30 -8.54 7.03 6.86
CA GLU A 30 -8.34 6.40 8.17
C GLU A 30 -7.38 5.20 8.07
N LEU A 31 -7.54 4.35 7.05
CA LEU A 31 -6.59 3.27 6.75
C LEU A 31 -5.19 3.81 6.50
N LYS A 32 -5.05 4.89 5.72
CA LYS A 32 -3.75 5.55 5.49
C LYS A 32 -3.12 6.07 6.78
N ARG A 33 -3.94 6.59 7.71
CA ARG A 33 -3.48 7.05 9.02
C ARG A 33 -3.01 5.89 9.89
N TYR A 34 -3.83 4.85 10.05
CA TYR A 34 -3.46 3.65 10.81
C TYR A 34 -2.26 2.93 10.21
N ARG A 35 -2.16 2.86 8.87
CA ARG A 35 -0.96 2.40 8.18
C ARG A 35 0.24 3.20 8.66
N SER A 36 0.21 4.53 8.55
CA SER A 36 1.35 5.36 8.94
C SER A 36 1.74 5.20 10.41
N GLU A 37 0.79 5.00 11.32
CA GLU A 37 1.03 4.78 12.75
C GLU A 37 1.66 3.38 13.01
N ALA A 38 1.17 2.31 12.37
CA ALA A 38 1.69 0.95 12.53
C ALA A 38 3.11 0.76 11.98
N PHE A 39 3.52 1.50 10.95
CA PHE A 39 4.93 1.50 10.47
C PHE A 39 5.88 2.31 11.36
N LEU A 40 5.34 3.10 12.31
CA LEU A 40 6.13 3.90 13.24
C LEU A 40 6.39 3.16 14.57
N GLU A 41 5.56 2.20 14.97
CA GLU A 41 5.74 1.50 16.25
C GLU A 41 6.72 0.31 16.19
N ASP A 42 7.82 0.51 16.93
CA ASP A 42 8.73 -0.43 17.60
C ASP A 42 9.21 -1.73 16.91
N LYS A 43 10.40 -1.65 16.32
CA LYS A 43 11.60 -2.45 16.66
C LYS A 43 12.79 -2.01 15.79
N PHE A 44 13.87 -1.52 16.41
CA PHE A 44 15.14 -1.09 15.77
C PHE A 44 15.11 0.19 14.91
N GLU A 45 16.03 1.14 15.16
CA GLU A 45 16.26 2.30 14.27
C GLU A 45 16.53 1.87 12.82
N GLY A 46 17.24 0.74 12.64
CA GLY A 46 17.52 0.15 11.33
C GLY A 46 16.25 -0.23 10.57
N ALA A 47 15.27 -0.88 11.22
CA ALA A 47 14.03 -1.27 10.55
C ALA A 47 13.20 -0.05 10.13
N ARG A 48 13.17 1.00 10.96
CA ARG A 48 12.51 2.27 10.59
C ARG A 48 13.20 2.96 9.42
N LYS A 49 14.53 2.90 9.35
CA LYS A 49 15.30 3.44 8.22
C LYS A 49 15.00 2.66 6.93
N PHE A 50 15.09 1.33 6.98
CA PHE A 50 14.81 0.49 5.82
C PHE A 50 13.37 0.57 5.35
N ASN A 51 12.37 0.64 6.25
CA ASN A 51 10.97 0.86 5.85
C ASN A 51 10.81 2.14 5.02
N LYS A 52 11.45 3.25 5.43
CA LYS A 52 11.38 4.51 4.67
C LYS A 52 12.07 4.39 3.31
N GLU A 53 13.21 3.73 3.25
CA GLU A 53 13.98 3.52 2.01
C GLU A 53 13.24 2.60 1.04
N ILE A 54 12.69 1.47 1.51
CA ILE A 54 11.85 0.54 0.74
C ILE A 54 10.66 1.30 0.13
N ILE A 55 9.93 2.09 0.93
CA ILE A 55 8.80 2.88 0.44
C ILE A 55 9.26 3.90 -0.61
N ALA A 56 10.39 4.57 -0.39
CA ALA A 56 10.92 5.54 -1.33
C ALA A 56 11.36 4.90 -2.66
N ILE A 57 11.90 3.68 -2.63
CA ILE A 57 12.25 2.89 -3.82
C ILE A 57 10.98 2.47 -4.56
N LEU A 58 10.03 1.83 -3.87
CA LEU A 58 8.81 1.33 -4.50
C LEU A 58 7.96 2.43 -5.16
N LYS A 59 7.89 3.62 -4.55
CA LYS A 59 7.16 4.77 -5.12
C LYS A 59 7.78 5.30 -6.41
N ARG A 60 9.09 5.20 -6.61
CA ARG A 60 9.77 5.68 -7.83
C ARG A 60 9.92 4.62 -8.91
N SER A 61 10.03 3.34 -8.52
CA SER A 61 10.45 2.27 -9.43
C SER A 61 9.28 1.62 -10.19
N GLY A 62 8.03 1.88 -9.80
CA GLY A 62 6.83 1.30 -10.42
C GLY A 62 6.68 -0.19 -10.12
N VAL A 63 7.56 -1.04 -10.65
CA VAL A 63 7.73 -2.46 -10.30
C VAL A 63 9.22 -2.74 -10.13
N ILE A 64 9.64 -3.31 -9.00
CA ILE A 64 11.04 -3.64 -8.72
C ILE A 64 11.15 -5.07 -8.20
N ASP A 65 12.07 -5.85 -8.76
CA ASP A 65 12.36 -7.19 -8.25
C ASP A 65 13.14 -7.14 -6.93
N SER A 66 13.09 -8.24 -6.17
CA SER A 66 13.73 -8.30 -4.85
C SER A 66 15.25 -8.11 -4.90
N TYR A 67 15.93 -8.53 -5.97
CA TYR A 67 17.38 -8.38 -6.08
C TYR A 67 17.76 -6.92 -6.27
N ARG A 68 17.09 -6.21 -7.18
CA ARG A 68 17.29 -4.76 -7.36
C ARG A 68 16.92 -3.95 -6.13
N LEU A 69 15.87 -4.36 -5.42
CA LEU A 69 15.49 -3.70 -4.16
C LEU A 69 16.60 -3.82 -3.11
N LEU A 70 17.19 -5.01 -2.95
CA LEU A 70 18.29 -5.21 -2.00
C LEU A 70 19.56 -4.45 -2.41
N ASP A 71 19.87 -4.42 -3.70
CA ASP A 71 21.00 -3.67 -4.26
C ASP A 71 20.84 -2.15 -4.02
N GLU A 72 19.65 -1.59 -4.27
CA GLU A 72 19.36 -0.17 -3.99
C GLU A 72 19.37 0.18 -2.49
N LEU A 73 19.15 -0.82 -1.62
CA LEU A 73 19.29 -0.69 -0.16
C LEU A 73 20.75 -0.90 0.32
N GLY A 74 21.66 -1.30 -0.58
CA GLY A 74 23.05 -1.62 -0.24
C GLY A 74 23.20 -2.87 0.64
N ILE A 75 22.26 -3.81 0.55
CA ILE A 75 22.25 -5.06 1.33
C ILE A 75 22.85 -6.18 0.49
N ASP A 76 23.86 -6.87 1.03
CA ASP A 76 24.43 -8.04 0.38
C ASP A 76 23.49 -9.25 0.52
N LEU A 77 23.34 -10.04 -0.54
CA LEU A 77 22.55 -11.28 -0.53
C LEU A 77 23.05 -12.32 0.47
N ASN A 78 24.31 -12.21 0.90
CA ASN A 78 24.92 -13.06 1.93
C ASN A 78 24.50 -12.66 3.35
N GLU A 79 23.94 -11.46 3.56
CA GLU A 79 23.42 -11.00 4.85
C GLU A 79 22.01 -11.56 5.11
N ALA A 80 21.94 -12.88 5.33
CA ALA A 80 20.67 -13.63 5.42
C ALA A 80 19.67 -13.03 6.43
N ASP A 81 20.13 -12.49 7.55
CA ASP A 81 19.28 -11.84 8.54
C ASP A 81 18.64 -10.55 8.03
N LEU A 82 19.39 -9.73 7.28
CA LEU A 82 18.87 -8.53 6.64
C LEU A 82 17.92 -8.88 5.51
N VAL A 83 18.29 -9.81 4.63
CA VAL A 83 17.42 -10.28 3.54
C VAL A 83 16.07 -10.78 4.08
N LYS A 84 16.11 -11.55 5.18
CA LYS A 84 14.90 -12.03 5.86
C LYS A 84 14.09 -10.88 6.46
N ALA A 85 14.75 -9.89 7.06
CA ALA A 85 14.09 -8.70 7.61
C ALA A 85 13.39 -7.87 6.53
N ILE A 86 14.04 -7.65 5.38
CA ILE A 86 13.44 -6.94 4.23
C ILE A 86 12.27 -7.73 3.66
N SER A 87 12.40 -9.05 3.52
CA SER A 87 11.32 -9.91 3.05
C SER A 87 10.09 -9.80 3.97
N ARG A 88 10.32 -9.84 5.29
CA ARG A 88 9.27 -9.66 6.30
C ARG A 88 8.59 -8.29 6.18
N GLN A 89 9.37 -7.22 5.99
CA GLN A 89 8.84 -5.87 5.81
C GLN A 89 7.96 -5.76 4.55
N LEU A 90 8.33 -6.43 3.46
CA LEU A 90 7.52 -6.46 2.23
C LEU A 90 6.22 -7.25 2.41
N GLU A 91 6.27 -8.40 3.10
CA GLU A 91 5.08 -9.15 3.49
C GLU A 91 4.13 -8.31 4.36
N ASP A 92 4.68 -7.60 5.35
CA ASP A 92 3.90 -6.71 6.20
C ASP A 92 3.27 -5.58 5.36
N LEU A 93 4.05 -4.91 4.49
CA LEU A 93 3.55 -3.89 3.56
C LEU A 93 2.43 -4.40 2.63
N GLU A 94 2.52 -5.65 2.19
CA GLU A 94 1.49 -6.29 1.35
C GLU A 94 0.24 -6.63 2.16
N ALA A 95 0.39 -7.17 3.37
CA ALA A 95 -0.71 -7.42 4.29
C ALA A 95 -1.48 -6.14 4.64
N PHE A 96 -0.77 -5.00 4.72
CA PHE A 96 -1.38 -3.69 4.92
C PHE A 96 -1.95 -3.06 3.63
N GLY A 97 -1.79 -3.69 2.47
CA GLY A 97 -2.32 -3.24 1.18
C GLY A 97 -1.60 -2.00 0.62
N ILE A 98 -0.32 -1.84 0.92
CA ILE A 98 0.52 -0.73 0.45
C ILE A 98 1.29 -1.12 -0.81
N VAL A 99 1.71 -2.38 -0.85
CA VAL A 99 2.41 -2.98 -1.99
C VAL A 99 1.67 -4.25 -2.41
N THR A 100 1.99 -4.75 -3.60
CA THR A 100 1.55 -6.06 -4.06
C THR A 100 2.70 -6.79 -4.72
N SER A 101 2.79 -8.08 -4.45
CA SER A 101 3.69 -8.99 -5.16
C SER A 101 3.17 -9.26 -6.57
N THR A 102 4.07 -9.25 -7.54
CA THR A 102 3.81 -9.58 -8.94
C THR A 102 4.84 -10.62 -9.40
N GLN A 103 4.59 -11.25 -10.54
CA GLN A 103 5.58 -12.16 -11.15
C GLN A 103 6.94 -11.49 -11.45
N ARG A 104 6.98 -10.15 -11.53
CA ARG A 104 8.18 -9.36 -11.85
C ARG A 104 8.79 -8.67 -10.62
N GLY A 105 8.21 -8.84 -9.43
CA GLY A 105 8.65 -8.16 -8.22
C GLY A 105 7.52 -7.40 -7.51
N TRP A 106 7.90 -6.41 -6.71
CA TRP A 106 7.02 -5.64 -5.85
C TRP A 106 6.57 -4.36 -6.53
N LYS A 107 5.28 -4.05 -6.38
CA LYS A 107 4.66 -2.85 -6.93
C LYS A 107 3.98 -2.04 -5.84
N TRP A 108 4.16 -0.72 -5.89
CA TRP A 108 3.40 0.22 -5.08
C TRP A 108 1.94 0.32 -5.56
N VAL A 109 0.98 0.23 -4.64
CA VAL A 109 -0.48 0.22 -4.93
C VAL A 109 -1.19 1.49 -4.48
N GLY A 110 -0.55 2.31 -3.64
CA GLY A 110 -1.15 3.53 -3.06
C GLY A 110 -1.13 4.79 -3.91
#